data_AF-A0A2T3MNG6-F1
#
_entry.id   AF-A0A2T3MNG6-F1
#
_cell.length_a   1.000
_cell.length_b   1.000
_cell.length_c   1.000
_cell.angle_alpha   90.00
_cell.angle_beta   90.00
_cell.angle_gamma   90.00
#
_symmetry.space_group_name_H-M   'P 1'
#
loop_
_entity.id
_entity.type
_entity.pdbx_description
1 polymer ?
#
loop_
_entity_poly.entity_id
_entity_poly.type
_entity_poly.pdbx_seq_one_letter_code
_entity_poly.pdbx_strand_id
1 'polypeptide(L)'
;MATNVLKIENYEVNSSVVKNVEIEASIFRQSVLNGINEFKKVNKFHPITAAGSRAWSEIVATFRELVVTQDANWKSEHMCGMPILVNSQLLTTIIITSGDKNTGMQNATPRTKNEKGQVTKNIVGQNYSLFEEPNEIVSSFTAIDPHQTWVFLYYLDKEAKEVRFELSLPLGTSLSGSSGKIKISDWKTRVIFPSVPFSGDDIDVVDTSFTDDSDFFEVIKKK
;
A
#
# COMPACT_ATOMS: atom_id res chain seq x y z
N MET A 1 4.66 -0.81 -21.46
CA MET A 1 5.73 -1.79 -21.11
C MET A 1 5.07 -3.00 -20.46
N ALA A 2 5.67 -4.19 -20.55
CA ALA A 2 5.13 -5.38 -19.87
C ALA A 2 5.43 -5.33 -18.37
N THR A 3 4.42 -5.55 -17.53
CA THR A 3 4.58 -5.66 -16.07
C THR A 3 5.26 -6.98 -15.72
N ASN A 4 6.31 -6.94 -14.89
CA ASN A 4 6.93 -8.14 -14.34
C ASN A 4 6.13 -8.64 -13.13
N VAL A 5 5.57 -9.85 -13.19
CA VAL A 5 4.79 -10.45 -12.10
C VAL A 5 5.54 -11.63 -11.50
N LEU A 6 5.88 -11.52 -10.23
CA LEU A 6 6.52 -12.55 -9.42
C LEU A 6 5.50 -13.10 -8.43
N LYS A 7 5.47 -14.42 -8.24
CA LYS A 7 4.59 -15.08 -7.28
C LYS A 7 5.42 -15.77 -6.21
N ILE A 8 5.05 -15.54 -4.96
CA ILE A 8 5.59 -16.25 -3.81
C ILE A 8 4.69 -17.48 -3.57
N GLU A 9 5.28 -18.67 -3.51
CA GLU A 9 4.53 -19.93 -3.38
C GLU A 9 4.28 -20.34 -1.92
N ASN A 10 5.16 -19.93 -1.00
CA ASN A 10 5.00 -20.18 0.43
C ASN A 10 5.68 -19.08 1.26
N TYR A 11 5.41 -19.06 2.55
CA TYR A 11 5.98 -18.09 3.48
C TYR A 11 7.18 -18.64 4.27
N GLU A 12 7.58 -19.90 4.04
CA GLU A 12 8.49 -20.66 4.91
C GLU A 12 9.97 -20.57 4.50
N VAL A 13 10.35 -19.55 3.75
CA VAL A 13 11.75 -19.34 3.36
C VAL A 13 12.10 -17.86 3.57
N ASN A 14 13.36 -17.59 3.93
CA ASN A 14 14.04 -16.31 3.73
C ASN A 14 14.10 -15.97 2.23
N SER A 15 12.95 -15.90 1.57
CA SER A 15 12.81 -15.34 0.24
C SER A 15 12.89 -13.85 0.44
N SER A 16 14.07 -13.27 0.28
CA SER A 16 14.20 -11.84 0.00
C SER A 16 13.28 -11.55 -1.20
N VAL A 17 12.10 -10.97 -0.92
CA VAL A 17 10.94 -10.93 -1.84
C VAL A 17 11.28 -10.30 -3.19
N VAL A 18 12.21 -9.34 -3.15
CA VAL A 18 12.90 -8.76 -4.30
C VAL A 18 14.32 -8.46 -3.85
N LYS A 19 15.32 -8.63 -4.73
CA LYS A 19 16.71 -8.21 -4.49
C LYS A 19 16.86 -6.78 -3.95
N ASN A 20 15.88 -5.91 -4.18
CA ASN A 20 15.95 -4.50 -3.81
C ASN A 20 15.19 -4.18 -2.50
N VAL A 21 14.44 -5.13 -1.93
CA VAL A 21 13.63 -4.89 -0.73
C VAL A 21 14.10 -5.73 0.46
N GLU A 22 14.63 -6.94 0.23
CA GLU A 22 15.26 -7.77 1.29
C GLU A 22 14.42 -8.01 2.56
N ILE A 23 13.09 -7.87 2.50
CA ILE A 23 12.16 -8.18 3.58
C ILE A 23 11.61 -9.60 3.40
N GLU A 24 11.49 -10.35 4.48
CA GLU A 24 10.90 -11.69 4.49
C GLU A 24 9.40 -11.69 4.18
N ALA A 25 8.93 -12.70 3.41
CA ALA A 25 7.52 -12.89 3.11
C ALA A 25 6.64 -13.13 4.36
N SER A 26 7.23 -13.72 5.41
CA SER A 26 6.61 -13.97 6.72
C SER A 26 6.11 -12.68 7.39
N ILE A 27 6.86 -11.59 7.27
CA ILE A 27 6.52 -10.28 7.84
C ILE A 27 5.25 -9.73 7.21
N PHE A 28 5.14 -9.73 5.88
CA PHE A 28 3.94 -9.27 5.17
C PHE A 28 2.70 -10.03 5.64
N ARG A 29 2.82 -11.36 5.74
CA ARG A 29 1.75 -12.22 6.23
C ARG A 29 1.36 -11.90 7.67
N GLN A 30 2.33 -11.74 8.56
CA GLN A 30 2.08 -11.44 9.97
C GLN A 30 1.38 -10.10 10.14
N SER A 31 1.80 -9.07 9.39
CA SER A 31 1.15 -7.76 9.40
C SER A 31 -0.31 -7.84 8.95
N VAL A 32 -0.59 -8.61 7.88
CA VAL A 32 -1.96 -8.84 7.40
C VAL A 32 -2.81 -9.58 8.44
N LEU A 33 -2.27 -10.61 9.09
CA LEU A 33 -2.97 -11.36 10.13
C LEU A 33 -3.36 -10.47 11.31
N ASN A 34 -2.43 -9.64 11.80
CA ASN A 34 -2.71 -8.70 12.87
C ASN A 34 -3.78 -7.68 12.45
N GLY A 35 -3.72 -7.18 11.22
CA GLY A 35 -4.75 -6.32 10.63
C GLY A 35 -6.15 -6.95 10.61
N ILE A 36 -6.26 -8.22 10.21
CA ILE A 36 -7.53 -8.96 10.22
C ILE A 36 -8.07 -9.09 11.65
N ASN A 37 -7.20 -9.35 12.63
CA ASN A 37 -7.61 -9.46 14.03
C ASN A 37 -8.21 -8.15 14.54
N GLU A 38 -7.61 -7.00 14.20
CA GLU A 38 -8.17 -5.68 14.55
C GLU A 38 -9.44 -5.34 13.79
N PHE A 39 -9.54 -5.76 12.53
CA PHE A 39 -10.77 -5.63 11.73
C PHE A 39 -11.95 -6.31 12.44
N LYS A 40 -11.75 -7.53 12.93
CA LYS A 40 -12.77 -8.36 13.59
C LYS A 40 -13.22 -7.87 14.96
N LYS A 41 -12.43 -7.02 15.63
CA LYS A 41 -12.79 -6.44 16.94
C LYS A 41 -13.87 -5.35 16.82
N VAL A 42 -14.21 -4.93 15.61
CA VAL A 42 -15.21 -3.89 15.35
C VAL A 42 -16.62 -4.47 15.38
N ASN A 43 -17.53 -3.75 16.01
CA ASN A 43 -18.94 -4.13 16.13
C ASN A 43 -19.85 -2.99 15.63
N LYS A 44 -21.16 -3.25 15.55
CA LYS A 44 -22.17 -2.31 15.04
C LYS A 44 -22.24 -0.94 15.74
N PHE A 45 -21.65 -0.78 16.93
CA PHE A 45 -21.65 0.48 17.66
C PHE A 45 -20.44 1.36 17.31
N HIS A 46 -19.46 0.83 16.59
CA HIS A 46 -18.35 1.60 16.10
C HIS A 46 -18.76 2.41 14.87
N PRO A 47 -18.03 3.50 14.56
CA PRO A 47 -18.13 4.14 13.26
C PRO A 47 -17.92 3.13 12.14
N ILE A 48 -18.67 3.33 11.08
CA ILE A 48 -18.60 2.59 9.81
C ILE A 48 -17.14 2.41 9.31
N THR A 49 -16.31 3.44 9.46
CA THR A 49 -14.92 3.44 8.99
C THR A 49 -13.96 2.69 9.92
N ALA A 50 -14.37 2.35 11.14
CA ALA A 50 -13.47 1.86 12.18
C ALA A 50 -12.77 0.56 11.79
N ALA A 51 -13.46 -0.38 11.16
CA ALA A 51 -12.88 -1.68 10.80
C ALA A 51 -11.71 -1.51 9.82
N GLY A 52 -11.91 -0.72 8.76
CA GLY A 52 -10.88 -0.42 7.77
C GLY A 52 -9.70 0.35 8.37
N SER A 53 -9.98 1.38 9.17
CA SER A 53 -8.93 2.22 9.79
C SER A 53 -8.09 1.45 10.81
N ARG A 54 -8.70 0.60 11.63
CA ARG A 54 -7.97 -0.24 12.59
C ARG A 54 -7.10 -1.27 11.90
N ALA A 55 -7.65 -1.97 10.91
CA ALA A 55 -6.89 -2.94 10.13
C ALA A 55 -5.67 -2.28 9.45
N TRP A 56 -5.87 -1.13 8.80
CA TRP A 56 -4.78 -0.38 8.17
C TRP A 56 -3.71 0.04 9.19
N SER A 57 -4.13 0.66 10.30
CA SER A 57 -3.21 1.12 11.35
C SER A 57 -2.38 -0.03 11.91
N GLU A 58 -2.99 -1.19 12.12
CA GLU A 58 -2.32 -2.37 12.66
C GLU A 58 -1.35 -3.01 11.67
N ILE A 59 -1.74 -3.12 10.38
CA ILE A 59 -0.83 -3.59 9.32
C ILE A 59 0.39 -2.66 9.26
N VAL A 60 0.18 -1.35 9.29
CA VAL A 60 1.26 -0.35 9.27
C VAL A 60 2.18 -0.51 10.48
N ALA A 61 1.62 -0.60 11.68
CA ALA A 61 2.39 -0.71 12.91
C ALA A 61 3.21 -2.00 12.94
N THR A 62 2.55 -3.15 12.77
CA THR A 62 3.19 -4.47 12.78
C THR A 62 4.28 -4.57 11.72
N PHE A 63 4.00 -4.13 10.48
CA PHE A 63 4.99 -4.20 9.40
C PHE A 63 6.22 -3.36 9.70
N ARG A 64 6.01 -2.11 10.15
CA ARG A 64 7.11 -1.19 10.49
C ARG A 64 7.96 -1.72 11.62
N GLU A 65 7.35 -2.21 12.69
CA GLU A 65 8.05 -2.78 13.84
C GLU A 65 8.90 -3.99 13.47
N LEU A 66 8.33 -4.96 12.75
CA LEU A 66 9.04 -6.19 12.37
C LEU A 66 10.22 -5.89 11.44
N VAL A 67 10.05 -5.02 10.44
CA VAL A 67 11.10 -4.68 9.48
C VAL A 67 12.29 -4.00 10.16
N VAL A 68 12.06 -2.97 11.01
CA VAL A 68 13.16 -2.27 11.69
C VAL A 68 13.83 -3.12 12.78
N THR A 69 13.10 -4.09 13.34
CA THR A 69 13.64 -5.05 14.31
C THR A 69 14.55 -6.07 13.62
N GLN A 70 14.19 -6.48 12.40
CA GLN A 70 14.97 -7.44 11.63
C GLN A 70 16.25 -6.81 11.04
N ASP A 71 16.16 -5.58 10.53
CA ASP A 71 17.27 -4.91 9.85
C ASP A 71 17.34 -3.43 10.24
N ALA A 72 18.45 -3.06 10.89
CA ALA A 72 18.72 -1.71 11.38
C ALA A 72 18.93 -0.66 10.26
N ASN A 73 19.07 -1.09 9.00
CA ASN A 73 19.16 -0.18 7.86
C ASN A 73 17.79 0.41 7.49
N TRP A 74 16.69 -0.21 7.93
CA TRP A 74 15.35 0.33 7.77
C TRP A 74 15.01 1.34 8.86
N LYS A 75 14.41 2.46 8.45
CA LYS A 75 13.95 3.52 9.34
C LYS A 75 12.46 3.73 9.19
N SER A 76 11.80 3.78 10.34
CA SER A 76 10.37 4.07 10.46
C SER A 76 10.18 5.57 10.62
N GLU A 77 9.60 6.24 9.62
CA GLU A 77 9.50 7.70 9.58
C GLU A 77 8.08 8.20 9.26
N HIS A 78 7.84 9.48 9.48
CA HIS A 78 6.62 10.17 9.06
C HIS A 78 6.97 11.29 8.10
N MET A 79 6.58 11.15 6.84
CA MET A 79 6.81 12.17 5.82
C MET A 79 5.49 12.86 5.46
N CYS A 80 5.39 14.16 5.77
CA CYS A 80 4.16 14.95 5.62
C CYS A 80 2.93 14.26 6.25
N GLY A 81 3.12 13.63 7.41
CA GLY A 81 2.07 12.90 8.13
C GLY A 81 1.84 11.46 7.66
N MET A 82 2.45 11.02 6.55
CA MET A 82 2.33 9.64 6.07
C MET A 82 3.37 8.73 6.75
N PRO A 83 2.95 7.60 7.34
CA PRO A 83 3.88 6.60 7.84
C PRO A 83 4.60 5.91 6.68
N ILE A 84 5.93 5.98 6.67
CA ILE A 84 6.77 5.36 5.64
C ILE A 84 7.89 4.52 6.27
N LEU A 85 8.42 3.59 5.50
CA LEU A 85 9.67 2.89 5.78
C LEU A 85 10.70 3.29 4.74
N VAL A 86 11.90 3.64 5.17
CA VAL A 86 12.98 4.06 4.27
C VAL A 86 14.22 3.23 4.57
N ASN A 87 14.84 2.69 3.53
CA ASN A 87 16.18 2.12 3.58
C ASN A 87 17.06 2.90 2.61
N SER A 88 17.95 3.74 3.16
CA SER A 88 18.81 4.61 2.36
C SER A 88 19.91 3.83 1.61
N GLN A 89 20.30 2.64 2.09
CA GLN A 89 21.30 1.81 1.41
C GLN A 89 20.71 1.12 0.18
N LEU A 90 19.47 0.62 0.30
CA LEU A 90 18.72 0.01 -0.79
C LEU A 90 18.00 1.05 -1.67
N LEU A 91 18.11 2.34 -1.34
CA LEU A 91 17.39 3.44 -2.00
C LEU A 91 15.89 3.13 -2.13
N THR A 92 15.28 2.63 -1.07
CA THR A 92 13.93 2.07 -1.12
C THR A 92 13.03 2.70 -0.06
N THR A 93 11.86 3.17 -0.50
CA THR A 93 10.74 3.53 0.38
C THR A 93 9.65 2.47 0.26
N ILE A 94 9.01 2.11 1.38
CA ILE A 94 7.76 1.35 1.37
C ILE A 94 6.64 2.20 1.94
N ILE A 95 5.53 2.23 1.21
CA ILE A 95 4.25 2.75 1.70
C ILE A 95 3.21 1.62 1.73
N ILE A 96 2.24 1.72 2.64
CA ILE A 96 1.23 0.69 2.86
C ILE A 96 -0.16 1.29 2.65
N THR A 97 -0.96 0.68 1.79
CA THR A 97 -2.31 1.15 1.47
C THR A 97 -3.22 0.01 1.02
N SER A 98 -4.52 0.19 1.18
CA SER A 98 -5.49 -0.73 0.58
C SER A 98 -5.53 -0.61 -0.95
N GLY A 99 -5.77 -1.74 -1.61
CA GLY A 99 -6.00 -1.88 -3.04
C GLY A 99 -7.47 -2.19 -3.38
N ASP A 100 -7.74 -2.43 -4.65
CA ASP A 100 -9.06 -2.82 -5.17
C ASP A 100 -9.17 -4.33 -5.38
N LYS A 101 -10.31 -4.78 -5.90
CA LYS A 101 -10.62 -6.20 -6.12
C LYS A 101 -9.63 -6.93 -7.05
N ASN A 102 -8.73 -6.22 -7.73
CA ASN A 102 -7.72 -6.82 -8.59
C ASN A 102 -6.39 -7.06 -7.87
N THR A 103 -6.24 -6.61 -6.61
CA THR A 103 -5.01 -6.83 -5.81
C THR A 103 -4.76 -8.30 -5.54
N GLY A 104 -3.53 -8.76 -5.75
CA GLY A 104 -3.14 -10.16 -5.63
C GLY A 104 -3.63 -11.07 -6.77
N MET A 105 -4.32 -10.56 -7.79
CA MET A 105 -4.67 -11.33 -8.98
C MET A 105 -3.58 -11.20 -10.05
N GLN A 106 -3.08 -12.34 -10.53
CA GLN A 106 -1.99 -12.40 -11.51
C GLN A 106 -2.35 -11.74 -12.85
N ASN A 107 -3.57 -11.99 -13.35
CA ASN A 107 -4.03 -11.56 -14.67
C ASN A 107 -4.88 -10.28 -14.62
N ALA A 108 -4.80 -9.50 -13.55
CA ALA A 108 -5.53 -8.25 -13.39
C ALA A 108 -4.60 -7.12 -12.96
N THR A 109 -5.02 -5.87 -13.16
CA THR A 109 -4.25 -4.69 -12.79
C THR A 109 -4.88 -4.03 -11.56
N PRO A 110 -4.21 -4.05 -10.39
CA PRO A 110 -4.72 -3.43 -9.19
C PRO A 110 -4.59 -1.93 -9.20
N ARG A 111 -5.46 -1.30 -8.43
CA ARG A 111 -5.36 0.14 -8.13
C ARG A 111 -5.44 0.37 -6.64
N THR A 112 -4.83 1.45 -6.17
CA THR A 112 -5.07 1.90 -4.80
C THR A 112 -6.55 2.18 -4.60
N LYS A 113 -7.13 1.68 -3.50
CA LYS A 113 -8.59 1.77 -3.23
C LYS A 113 -9.06 3.22 -3.20
N ASN A 114 -8.40 3.99 -2.34
CA ASN A 114 -8.68 5.40 -2.11
C ASN A 114 -7.78 6.26 -2.99
N GLU A 115 -8.26 7.47 -3.22
CA GLU A 115 -7.48 8.53 -3.83
C GLU A 115 -6.23 8.82 -3.00
N LYS A 116 -5.22 9.39 -3.66
CA LYS A 116 -3.93 9.66 -3.06
C LYS A 116 -3.62 11.15 -3.14
N GLY A 117 -3.29 11.73 -1.99
CA GLY A 117 -2.91 13.12 -1.86
C GLY A 117 -1.58 13.45 -2.56
N GLN A 118 -1.29 14.74 -2.68
CA GLN A 118 -0.10 15.24 -3.40
C GLN A 118 1.22 14.67 -2.89
N VAL A 119 1.29 14.34 -1.60
CA VAL A 119 2.47 13.71 -0.97
C VAL A 119 2.76 12.35 -1.60
N THR A 120 1.79 11.43 -1.67
CA THR A 120 1.99 10.12 -2.33
C THR A 120 2.38 10.30 -3.79
N LYS A 121 1.76 11.27 -4.48
CA LYS A 121 2.05 11.55 -5.90
C LYS A 121 3.51 11.92 -6.11
N ASN A 122 4.05 12.81 -5.28
CA ASN A 122 5.43 13.25 -5.41
C ASN A 122 6.41 12.11 -5.14
N ILE A 123 6.15 11.29 -4.12
CA ILE A 123 7.03 10.18 -3.71
C ILE A 123 7.03 9.06 -4.76
N VAL A 124 5.86 8.69 -5.28
CA VAL A 124 5.72 7.64 -6.31
C VAL A 124 6.15 8.15 -7.68
N GLY A 125 5.85 9.41 -8.00
CA GLY A 125 6.25 10.06 -9.24
C GLY A 125 7.76 10.14 -9.40
N GLN A 126 8.53 10.15 -8.31
CA GLN A 126 10.00 10.11 -8.35
C GLN A 126 10.60 8.78 -8.84
N ASN A 127 9.80 7.72 -9.06
CA ASN A 127 10.26 6.46 -9.64
C ASN A 127 10.66 6.57 -11.14
N TYR A 128 11.02 7.75 -11.63
CA TYR A 128 11.46 7.97 -13.02
C TYR A 128 12.63 7.05 -13.37
N SER A 129 12.57 6.51 -14.59
CA SER A 129 13.68 5.74 -15.13
C SER A 129 14.78 6.71 -15.54
N LEU A 130 16.06 6.31 -15.37
CA LEU A 130 17.29 7.04 -15.72
C LEU A 130 17.39 7.58 -17.17
N PHE A 131 16.34 7.44 -17.99
CA PHE A 131 16.26 7.80 -19.40
C PHE A 131 15.14 8.79 -19.73
N GLU A 132 14.35 9.23 -18.76
CA GLU A 132 13.30 10.24 -18.97
C GLU A 132 13.77 11.56 -18.34
N GLU A 133 14.08 12.56 -19.17
CA GLU A 133 14.57 13.85 -18.69
C GLU A 133 13.55 14.51 -17.73
N PRO A 134 13.98 15.01 -16.56
CA PRO A 134 13.07 15.65 -15.63
C PRO A 134 12.66 17.02 -16.17
N ASN A 135 11.36 17.20 -16.45
CA ASN A 135 10.80 18.53 -16.64
C ASN A 135 10.89 19.33 -15.31
N GLU A 136 11.44 20.53 -15.43
CA GLU A 136 11.81 21.45 -14.36
C GLU A 136 10.62 21.95 -13.51
N ILE A 137 10.14 21.20 -12.50
CA ILE A 137 9.27 21.78 -11.44
C ILE A 137 9.52 21.17 -10.04
N VAL A 138 10.75 20.79 -9.67
CA VAL A 138 11.01 20.31 -8.30
C VAL A 138 12.26 20.94 -7.70
N SER A 139 12.26 22.27 -7.57
CA SER A 139 13.26 22.99 -6.77
C SER A 139 12.96 22.86 -5.27
N SER A 140 13.37 21.74 -4.67
CA SER A 140 13.75 21.58 -3.25
C SER A 140 14.04 20.14 -2.84
N PHE A 141 13.92 19.16 -3.74
CA PHE A 141 14.41 17.82 -3.51
C PHE A 141 15.62 17.61 -4.41
N THR A 142 16.79 17.49 -3.82
CA THR A 142 18.01 17.11 -4.54
C THR A 142 17.77 15.76 -5.20
N ALA A 143 17.52 15.75 -6.51
CA ALA A 143 17.68 14.57 -7.34
C ALA A 143 19.19 14.24 -7.33
N ILE A 144 19.58 13.03 -6.88
CA ILE A 144 20.77 12.23 -7.27
C ILE A 144 20.69 10.92 -6.42
N ASP A 145 19.80 9.99 -6.81
CA ASP A 145 19.93 8.51 -6.81
C ASP A 145 18.55 7.90 -7.16
N PRO A 146 18.43 6.74 -7.84
CA PRO A 146 17.14 6.16 -8.23
C PRO A 146 16.42 5.53 -7.03
N HIS A 147 15.83 6.38 -6.18
CA HIS A 147 15.05 5.97 -5.02
C HIS A 147 13.72 5.35 -5.46
N GLN A 148 13.49 4.07 -5.15
CA GLN A 148 12.28 3.33 -5.52
C GLN A 148 11.26 3.34 -4.38
N THR A 149 10.06 3.84 -4.66
CA THR A 149 8.92 3.70 -3.75
C THR A 149 8.09 2.49 -4.12
N TRP A 150 8.12 1.48 -3.26
CA TRP A 150 7.29 0.29 -3.33
C TRP A 150 6.00 0.47 -2.53
N VAL A 151 4.93 -0.16 -3.02
CA VAL A 151 3.59 -0.09 -2.42
C VAL A 151 3.19 -1.47 -1.95
N PHE A 152 3.08 -1.65 -0.64
CA PHE A 152 2.45 -2.81 -0.03
C PHE A 152 0.92 -2.62 -0.10
N LEU A 153 0.30 -3.33 -1.04
CA LEU A 153 -1.13 -3.33 -1.31
C LEU A 153 -1.80 -4.53 -0.64
N TYR A 154 -2.93 -4.30 0.02
CA TYR A 154 -3.78 -5.37 0.53
C TYR A 154 -5.25 -5.12 0.17
N TYR A 155 -6.00 -6.21 -0.02
CA TYR A 155 -7.42 -6.20 -0.31
C TYR A 155 -8.12 -7.29 0.51
N LEU A 156 -9.09 -6.86 1.31
CA LEU A 156 -9.98 -7.74 2.06
C LEU A 156 -11.10 -8.21 1.13
N ASP A 157 -11.01 -9.46 0.67
CA ASP A 157 -12.02 -10.11 -0.15
C ASP A 157 -13.06 -10.77 0.75
N LYS A 158 -14.18 -10.08 0.95
CA LYS A 158 -15.28 -10.58 1.79
C LYS A 158 -16.01 -11.76 1.15
N GLU A 159 -16.06 -11.82 -0.17
CA GLU A 159 -16.76 -12.89 -0.90
C GLU A 159 -15.97 -14.18 -0.82
N ALA A 160 -14.66 -14.11 -1.10
CA ALA A 160 -13.75 -15.26 -1.01
C ALA A 160 -13.29 -15.56 0.43
N LYS A 161 -13.62 -14.70 1.40
CA LYS A 161 -13.22 -14.79 2.81
C LYS A 161 -11.70 -14.90 2.98
N GLU A 162 -10.97 -14.05 2.28
CA GLU A 162 -9.50 -14.01 2.30
C GLU A 162 -8.95 -12.59 2.17
N VAL A 163 -7.73 -12.37 2.65
CA VAL A 163 -6.96 -11.17 2.32
C VAL A 163 -5.96 -11.50 1.23
N ARG A 164 -6.07 -10.79 0.10
CA ARG A 164 -5.11 -10.81 -1.00
C ARG A 164 -4.17 -9.64 -0.86
N PHE A 165 -2.89 -9.82 -1.10
CA PHE A 165 -1.92 -8.75 -0.95
C PHE A 165 -0.69 -8.95 -1.83
N GLU A 166 -0.01 -7.83 -2.11
CA GLU A 166 1.16 -7.77 -2.98
C GLU A 166 2.08 -6.62 -2.59
N LEU A 167 3.34 -6.74 -2.96
CA LEU A 167 4.32 -5.65 -2.93
C LEU A 167 4.63 -5.24 -4.37
N SER A 168 4.27 -4.01 -4.74
CA SER A 168 4.30 -3.58 -6.13
C SER A 168 5.09 -2.30 -6.32
N LEU A 169 5.94 -2.28 -7.34
CA LEU A 169 6.72 -1.12 -7.77
C LEU A 169 5.94 -0.42 -8.88
N PRO A 170 5.40 0.79 -8.65
CA PRO A 170 4.75 1.58 -9.68
C PRO A 170 5.70 2.04 -10.78
N LEU A 171 5.16 2.26 -11.98
CA LEU A 171 5.84 3.08 -12.99
C LEU A 171 5.86 4.55 -12.53
N GLY A 172 6.89 5.33 -12.88
CA GLY A 172 6.96 6.76 -12.51
C GLY A 172 5.75 7.59 -12.98
N THR A 173 5.08 7.13 -14.05
CA THR A 173 3.86 7.75 -14.62
C THR A 173 2.55 7.12 -14.14
N SER A 174 2.57 6.25 -13.13
CA SER A 174 1.45 5.40 -12.70
C SER A 174 0.24 6.10 -12.05
N LEU A 175 0.17 7.42 -12.16
CA LEU A 175 -0.84 8.26 -11.57
C LEU A 175 -1.99 8.47 -12.56
N SER A 176 -3.15 7.86 -12.31
CA SER A 176 -4.35 8.03 -13.15
C SER A 176 -5.50 8.72 -12.41
N GLY A 177 -6.19 9.63 -13.12
CA GLY A 177 -7.44 10.27 -12.68
C GLY A 177 -7.58 11.73 -13.13
N SER A 178 -8.81 12.26 -13.09
CA SER A 178 -9.14 13.65 -13.46
C SER A 178 -9.44 14.49 -12.21
N SER A 179 -9.04 15.76 -12.19
CA SER A 179 -9.42 16.75 -11.17
C SER A 179 -8.92 16.46 -9.74
N GLY A 180 -7.62 16.13 -9.60
CA GLY A 180 -6.98 15.96 -8.28
C GLY A 180 -7.12 14.56 -7.65
N LYS A 181 -8.07 13.78 -8.17
CA LYS A 181 -8.46 12.43 -7.76
C LYS A 181 -7.57 11.35 -8.39
N ILE A 182 -6.43 11.05 -7.78
CA ILE A 182 -5.41 10.19 -8.41
C ILE A 182 -5.28 8.86 -7.69
N LYS A 183 -5.21 7.78 -8.48
CA LYS A 183 -4.88 6.43 -8.01
C LYS A 183 -3.59 5.95 -8.66
N ILE A 184 -2.87 5.08 -7.96
CA ILE A 184 -1.74 4.35 -8.55
C ILE A 184 -2.33 3.15 -9.30
N SER A 185 -2.13 3.08 -10.62
CA SER A 185 -2.76 2.07 -11.49
C SER A 185 -1.81 1.24 -12.33
N ASP A 186 -0.55 1.66 -12.48
CA ASP A 186 0.38 1.02 -13.41
C ASP A 186 1.67 0.58 -12.72
N TRP A 187 2.06 -0.67 -12.95
CA TRP A 187 3.09 -1.35 -12.16
C TRP A 187 4.22 -1.84 -13.04
N LYS A 188 5.46 -1.52 -12.65
CA LYS A 188 6.69 -2.06 -13.23
C LYS A 188 6.90 -3.51 -12.81
N THR A 189 6.77 -3.74 -11.50
CA THR A 189 6.93 -5.06 -10.87
C THR A 189 5.80 -5.28 -9.89
N ARG A 190 5.27 -6.50 -9.83
CA ARG A 190 4.30 -6.93 -8.82
C ARG A 190 4.79 -8.22 -8.19
N VAL A 191 4.87 -8.24 -6.86
CA VAL A 191 5.16 -9.46 -6.10
C VAL A 191 3.92 -9.89 -5.35
N ILE A 192 3.28 -10.94 -5.84
CA ILE A 192 2.02 -11.45 -5.32
C ILE A 192 2.32 -12.52 -4.27
N PHE A 193 1.76 -12.33 -3.08
CA PHE A 193 1.85 -13.29 -2.00
C PHE A 193 0.66 -14.26 -2.03
N PRO A 194 0.77 -15.46 -1.42
CA PRO A 194 -0.40 -16.28 -1.16
C PRO A 194 -1.42 -15.49 -0.33
N SER A 195 -2.71 -15.79 -0.50
CA SER A 195 -3.77 -15.15 0.29
C SER A 195 -3.83 -15.71 1.70
N VAL A 196 -4.40 -14.94 2.62
CA VAL A 196 -4.65 -15.35 4.01
C VAL A 196 -6.17 -15.54 4.21
N PRO A 197 -6.67 -16.76 4.43
CA PRO A 197 -8.09 -16.98 4.67
C PRO A 197 -8.53 -16.45 6.04
N PHE A 198 -9.80 -16.10 6.17
CA PHE A 198 -10.44 -15.76 7.45
C PHE A 198 -11.85 -16.38 7.57
N SER A 199 -12.29 -16.70 8.78
CA SER A 199 -13.66 -17.15 9.06
C SER A 199 -14.67 -16.02 8.85
N GLY A 200 -15.78 -16.35 8.17
CA GLY A 200 -16.83 -15.38 7.80
C GLY A 200 -17.92 -15.14 8.85
N ASP A 201 -17.94 -15.91 9.95
CA ASP A 201 -18.89 -15.71 11.05
C ASP A 201 -18.53 -14.45 11.89
N ASP A 202 -17.36 -13.85 11.64
CA ASP A 202 -16.79 -12.74 12.41
C ASP A 202 -16.94 -11.36 11.73
N ILE A 203 -17.54 -11.27 10.53
CA ILE A 203 -17.62 -10.01 9.76
C ILE A 203 -19.07 -9.68 9.42
N ASP A 204 -19.85 -9.36 10.44
CA ASP A 204 -21.12 -8.64 10.27
C ASP A 204 -20.83 -7.14 10.21
N VAL A 205 -20.44 -6.63 9.04
CA VAL A 205 -20.28 -5.18 8.83
C VAL A 205 -20.85 -4.76 7.48
N VAL A 206 -21.90 -3.95 7.58
CA VAL A 206 -22.57 -3.16 6.53
C VAL A 206 -21.53 -2.66 5.51
N ASP A 207 -21.86 -2.80 4.22
CA ASP A 207 -20.99 -2.39 3.13
C ASP A 207 -20.71 -0.88 3.17
N THR A 208 -19.44 -0.53 3.35
CA THR A 208 -19.01 0.86 3.48
C THR A 208 -17.66 1.02 2.81
N SER A 209 -17.70 1.07 1.48
CA SER A 209 -16.62 1.63 0.67
C SER A 209 -16.29 3.03 1.19
N PHE A 210 -15.16 3.17 1.87
CA PHE A 210 -14.58 4.48 2.14
C PHE A 210 -14.20 5.12 0.79
N THR A 211 -14.79 6.28 0.51
CA THR A 211 -14.29 7.26 -0.45
C THR A 211 -13.60 8.34 0.37
N ASP A 212 -12.28 8.45 0.22
CA ASP A 212 -11.50 9.56 0.78
C ASP A 212 -11.75 10.79 -0.08
N ASP A 213 -12.93 11.36 0.05
CA ASP A 213 -13.30 12.59 -0.63
C ASP A 213 -14.28 13.35 0.25
N SER A 214 -13.79 14.43 0.84
CA SER A 214 -14.27 15.81 0.64
C SER A 214 -15.75 16.19 0.87
N ASP A 215 -16.66 15.24 1.04
CA ASP A 215 -18.11 15.50 1.06
C ASP A 215 -18.70 15.55 2.48
N PHE A 216 -17.90 15.29 3.52
CA PHE A 216 -18.38 15.37 4.90
C PHE A 216 -18.63 16.81 5.37
N PHE A 217 -18.13 17.81 4.64
CA PHE A 217 -18.33 19.22 4.92
C PHE A 217 -18.71 20.00 3.66
N GLU A 218 -19.82 19.66 3.00
CA GLU A 218 -20.54 20.70 2.27
C GLU A 218 -21.04 21.72 3.30
N VAL A 219 -20.25 22.78 3.52
CA VAL A 219 -20.71 23.97 4.23
C VAL A 219 -21.85 24.54 3.41
N ILE A 220 -23.08 24.29 3.85
CA ILE A 220 -24.26 24.98 3.36
C ILE A 220 -24.01 26.47 3.62
N LYS A 221 -23.57 27.20 2.60
CA LYS A 221 -23.57 28.65 2.63
C LYS A 221 -25.03 29.07 2.77
N LYS A 222 -25.42 29.53 3.95
CA LYS A 222 -26.70 30.21 4.14
C LYS A 222 -26.75 31.39 3.16
N LYS A 223 -27.80 31.42 2.33
CA LYS A 223 -28.20 32.59 1.55
C LYS A 223 -28.57 33.74 2.49
#